data_AF-A0A7S2JQZ6-F1
#
_entry.id   AF-A0A7S2JQZ6-F1
#
_cell.length_a   1.000
_cell.length_b   1.000
_cell.length_c   1.000
_cell.angle_alpha   90.00
_cell.angle_beta   90.00
_cell.angle_gamma   90.00
#
_symmetry.space_group_name_H-M   'P 1'
#
loop_
_entity.id
_entity.type
_entity.pdbx_description
1 polymer ?
#
loop_
_entity_poly.entity_id
_entity_poly.type
_entity_poly.pdbx_seq_one_letter_code
_entity_poly.pdbx_strand_id
1 'polypeptide(L)'
;MKLQGSHSCQKAYINVHASAMSDDGAFICCGDNADASPIDNFYRASQQIVDYFSGPSEIALCTGKPTVLPLINHLTRFPHSWIMVLLPLLLRMVLWPIISGGYKEVEHHRRPQHSIRVLLQRMLCYILLMLFRGYGLYELFDYVENISISPIASNDTCWYHHLLPSRLQVAGQCYGLQFDFSDHIVFFFAHSLPLITFEALLCFAVPFWNRSRLFSLRVLVPFVLVMSTLYIQAITLLAAHRTAKYFHTSGEVIIGYMISLLVQIPLTLILCTDSSRWETVRTFIGLPIKSKQI
;
A
#
# COMPACT_ATOMS: atom_id res chain seq x y z
N MET A 1 13.78 2.26 29.90
CA MET A 1 15.24 2.48 30.00
C MET A 1 15.54 3.88 29.46
N LYS A 2 16.09 4.81 30.25
CA LYS A 2 16.45 6.15 29.76
C LYS A 2 17.91 6.09 29.28
N LEU A 3 18.13 6.11 27.96
CA LEU A 3 19.46 6.29 27.40
C LEU A 3 19.95 7.71 27.76
N GLN A 4 21.05 7.81 28.50
CA GLN A 4 21.70 9.08 28.81
C GLN A 4 22.53 9.53 27.60
N GLY A 5 21.92 10.36 26.76
CA GLY A 5 22.52 11.00 25.58
C GLY A 5 21.41 11.67 24.78
N SER A 6 21.67 12.84 24.20
CA SER A 6 20.73 13.49 23.28
C SER A 6 20.70 12.68 21.99
N HIS A 7 19.89 11.63 21.97
CA HIS A 7 19.66 10.80 20.81
C HIS A 7 18.18 10.90 20.45
N SER A 8 17.90 11.35 19.24
CA SER A 8 16.56 11.24 18.68
C SER A 8 16.33 9.79 18.28
N CYS A 9 15.55 9.05 19.08
CA CYS A 9 15.10 7.71 18.74
C CYS A 9 13.74 7.77 18.05
N GLN A 10 13.62 7.11 16.90
CA GLN A 10 12.37 6.98 16.16
C GLN A 10 11.91 5.53 16.20
N LYS A 11 10.59 5.32 16.39
CA LYS A 11 10.03 3.97 16.33
C LYS A 11 10.05 3.49 14.87
N ALA A 12 10.73 2.38 14.60
CA ALA A 12 10.65 1.65 13.34
C ALA A 12 9.28 0.95 13.28
N TYR A 13 8.61 1.01 12.13
CA TYR A 13 7.35 0.31 11.96
C TYR A 13 7.64 -1.12 11.57
N ILE A 14 7.41 -2.05 12.50
CA ILE A 14 7.60 -3.50 12.33
C ILE A 14 6.46 -4.12 11.51
N ASN A 15 5.23 -3.64 11.66
CA ASN A 15 4.05 -4.20 10.99
C ASN A 15 3.19 -3.09 10.36
N VAL A 16 2.67 -3.34 9.16
CA VAL A 16 1.72 -2.49 8.42
C VAL A 16 0.45 -2.23 9.23
N HIS A 17 0.04 -3.21 10.03
CA HIS A 17 -1.08 -3.17 10.94
C HIS A 17 -0.66 -2.81 12.37
N ALA A 18 0.54 -2.26 12.60
CA ALA A 18 1.03 -1.94 13.94
C ALA A 18 0.23 -0.82 14.63
N SER A 19 -0.98 -1.16 15.06
CA SER A 19 -1.52 -0.84 16.38
C SER A 19 -0.78 -1.60 17.50
N ALA A 20 0.30 -2.32 17.20
CA ALA A 20 1.28 -2.79 18.18
C ALA A 20 1.99 -1.58 18.82
N MET A 21 1.24 -0.87 19.66
CA MET A 21 1.70 0.16 20.57
C MET A 21 2.79 -0.37 21.53
N SER A 22 3.05 -1.67 21.57
CA SER A 22 3.89 -2.35 22.55
C SER A 22 5.18 -3.01 22.03
N ASP A 23 5.54 -2.91 20.74
CA ASP A 23 6.86 -3.42 20.32
C ASP A 23 7.97 -2.49 20.83
N ASP A 24 8.40 -2.75 22.06
CA ASP A 24 9.43 -2.01 22.80
C ASP A 24 10.82 -2.12 22.17
N GLY A 25 10.98 -3.01 21.18
CA GLY A 25 12.27 -3.30 20.54
C GLY A 25 12.61 -2.45 19.31
N ALA A 26 11.63 -1.83 18.65
CA ALA A 26 11.87 -1.18 17.35
C ALA A 26 12.19 0.31 17.48
N PHE A 27 13.26 0.68 18.19
CA PHE A 27 13.73 2.07 18.21
C PHE A 27 15.04 2.19 17.42
N ILE A 28 15.05 3.09 16.44
CA ILE A 28 16.25 3.51 15.73
C ILE A 28 16.70 4.83 16.34
N CYS A 29 17.80 4.79 17.09
CA CYS A 29 18.40 5.98 17.69
C CYS A 29 19.48 6.54 16.77
N CYS A 30 19.34 7.83 16.46
CA CYS A 30 20.27 8.56 15.61
C CYS A 30 21.20 9.43 16.46
N GLY A 31 22.47 9.53 16.07
CA GLY A 31 23.41 10.50 16.64
C GLY A 31 23.03 11.93 16.24
N ASP A 32 23.11 12.86 17.18
CA ASP A 32 22.88 14.29 16.90
C ASP A 32 23.97 14.83 15.97
N ASN A 33 23.67 14.91 14.67
CA ASN A 33 24.46 15.69 13.71
C ASN A 33 23.95 17.13 13.74
N ALA A 34 24.25 17.87 14.82
CA ALA A 34 23.64 19.16 15.15
C ALA A 34 24.12 20.36 14.30
N ASP A 35 25.13 20.21 13.43
CA ASP A 35 25.80 21.38 12.81
C ASP A 35 25.55 21.58 11.29
N ALA A 36 24.44 21.07 10.76
CA ALA A 36 24.14 21.22 9.33
C ALA A 36 23.44 22.55 8.99
N SER A 37 24.05 23.35 8.12
CA SER A 37 23.53 24.67 7.71
C SER A 37 22.23 24.59 6.87
N PRO A 38 21.36 25.64 6.89
CA PRO A 38 20.05 25.63 6.20
C PRO A 38 20.09 25.59 4.67
N ILE A 39 21.20 26.00 4.05
CA ILE A 39 21.34 26.13 2.58
C ILE A 39 21.57 24.75 1.91
N ASP A 40 22.02 23.76 2.67
CA ASP A 40 22.18 22.37 2.21
C ASP A 40 20.85 21.62 2.02
N ASN A 41 19.72 22.15 2.48
CA ASN A 41 18.49 21.37 2.63
C ASN A 41 17.84 20.91 1.31
N PHE A 42 17.94 21.67 0.23
CA PHE A 42 17.33 21.28 -1.05
C PHE A 42 18.17 20.25 -1.82
N TYR A 43 19.49 20.47 -1.90
CA TYR A 43 20.41 19.48 -2.49
C TYR A 43 20.42 18.19 -1.67
N ARG A 44 20.39 18.29 -0.33
CA ARG A 44 20.17 17.12 0.53
C ARG A 44 18.82 16.46 0.31
N ALA A 45 17.72 17.14 0.03
CA ALA A 45 16.46 16.44 -0.24
C ALA A 45 16.58 15.51 -1.47
N SER A 46 17.27 15.98 -2.52
CA SER A 46 17.50 15.16 -3.73
C SER A 46 18.56 14.07 -3.54
N GLN A 47 19.68 14.38 -2.88
CA GLN A 47 20.71 13.39 -2.53
C GLN A 47 20.22 12.40 -1.48
N GLN A 48 19.36 12.82 -0.55
CA GLN A 48 18.67 11.93 0.37
C GLN A 48 17.86 10.92 -0.40
N ILE A 49 17.17 11.27 -1.47
CA ILE A 49 16.45 10.27 -2.28
C ILE A 49 17.45 9.27 -2.89
N VAL A 50 18.56 9.75 -3.45
CA VAL A 50 19.60 8.89 -4.05
C VAL A 50 20.23 7.99 -2.97
N ASP A 51 20.80 8.55 -1.91
CA ASP A 51 21.39 7.86 -0.76
C ASP A 51 20.37 6.98 -0.01
N TYR A 52 19.08 7.30 -0.10
CA TYR A 52 18.01 6.48 0.45
C TYR A 52 17.81 5.20 -0.37
N PHE A 53 18.02 5.26 -1.68
CA PHE A 53 17.98 4.10 -2.57
C PHE A 53 19.33 3.36 -2.69
N SER A 54 20.46 4.07 -2.62
CA SER A 54 21.81 3.52 -2.86
C SER A 54 22.74 3.48 -1.65
N GLY A 55 22.44 4.24 -0.60
CA GLY A 55 23.29 4.37 0.59
C GLY A 55 22.96 3.36 1.69
N PRO A 56 23.92 3.13 2.62
CA PRO A 56 23.76 2.22 3.75
C PRO A 56 22.52 2.60 4.59
N SER A 57 21.77 1.60 5.03
CA SER A 57 20.43 1.73 5.63
C SER A 57 20.37 2.67 6.83
N GLU A 58 21.44 2.73 7.61
CA GLU A 58 21.55 3.55 8.82
C GLU A 58 21.55 5.05 8.53
N ILE A 59 22.28 5.49 7.48
CA ILE A 59 22.33 6.89 7.09
C ILE A 59 20.94 7.33 6.63
N ALA A 60 20.27 6.52 5.81
CA ALA A 60 18.94 6.83 5.28
C ALA A 60 17.85 6.99 6.36
N LEU A 61 17.97 6.28 7.48
CA LEU A 61 17.02 6.36 8.60
C LEU A 61 17.30 7.59 9.49
N CYS A 62 18.57 8.00 9.58
CA CYS A 62 19.02 9.08 10.47
C CYS A 62 19.20 10.43 9.79
N THR A 63 19.36 10.48 8.48
CA THR A 63 19.29 11.73 7.72
C THR A 63 17.85 12.20 7.74
N GLY A 64 17.60 13.27 8.50
CA GLY A 64 16.32 13.89 8.87
C GLY A 64 15.10 13.57 8.00
N LYS A 65 13.94 13.42 8.67
CA LYS A 65 12.59 13.22 8.10
C LYS A 65 12.51 13.87 6.71
N PRO A 66 12.52 13.08 5.61
CA PRO A 66 12.45 13.66 4.28
C PRO A 66 11.22 14.55 4.24
N THR A 67 11.40 15.78 3.77
CA THR A 67 10.33 16.77 3.62
C THR A 67 9.07 16.07 3.14
N VAL A 68 8.09 16.09 4.03
CA VAL A 68 7.09 15.03 4.20
C VAL A 68 6.21 14.99 2.96
N LEU A 69 6.31 13.92 2.16
CA LEU A 69 5.24 13.64 1.21
C LEU A 69 3.95 13.49 2.04
N PRO A 70 2.93 14.33 1.80
CA PRO A 70 1.73 14.30 2.61
C PRO A 70 1.12 12.89 2.54
N LEU A 71 0.49 12.45 3.62
CA LEU A 71 -0.16 11.13 3.72
C LEU A 71 0.77 9.91 3.88
N ILE A 72 2.09 10.02 3.72
CA ILE A 72 2.96 8.84 3.92
C ILE A 72 2.82 8.23 5.32
N ASN A 73 2.76 9.09 6.34
CA ASN A 73 2.57 8.66 7.74
C ASN A 73 1.16 8.12 8.02
N HIS A 74 0.21 8.40 7.12
CA HIS A 74 -1.15 7.90 7.23
C HIS A 74 -1.31 6.54 6.54
N LEU A 75 -0.48 6.22 5.54
CA LEU A 75 -0.54 4.93 4.83
C LEU A 75 -0.21 3.73 5.71
N THR A 76 0.52 3.94 6.80
CA THR A 76 0.90 2.88 7.75
C THR A 76 -0.01 2.84 8.98
N ARG A 77 -1.03 3.70 9.06
CA ARG A 77 -1.90 3.81 10.23
C ARG A 77 -3.30 3.37 9.91
N PHE A 78 -3.82 2.42 10.68
CA PHE A 78 -5.26 2.17 10.71
C PHE A 78 -5.98 3.39 11.34
N PRO A 79 -7.17 3.79 10.86
CA PRO A 79 -7.92 3.27 9.70
C PRO A 79 -7.54 3.93 8.37
N HIS A 80 -6.60 4.88 8.37
CA HIS A 80 -6.27 5.70 7.21
C HIS A 80 -5.75 4.86 6.02
N SER A 81 -4.94 3.85 6.29
CA SER A 81 -4.44 2.93 5.26
C SER A 81 -5.57 2.25 4.49
N TRP A 82 -6.66 1.88 5.18
CA TRP A 82 -7.83 1.24 4.57
C TRP A 82 -8.68 2.24 3.78
N ILE A 83 -8.89 3.43 4.34
CA ILE A 83 -9.67 4.49 3.69
C ILE A 83 -8.99 4.94 2.39
N MET A 84 -7.65 5.06 2.38
CA MET A 84 -6.91 5.46 1.18
C MET A 84 -7.05 4.47 0.03
N VAL A 85 -7.14 3.17 0.33
CA VAL A 85 -7.38 2.14 -0.69
C VAL A 85 -8.76 2.26 -1.32
N LEU A 86 -9.75 2.75 -0.56
CA LEU A 86 -11.10 3.00 -1.05
C LEU A 86 -11.27 4.35 -1.77
N LEU A 87 -10.24 5.21 -1.79
CA LEU A 87 -10.36 6.58 -2.28
C LEU A 87 -10.92 6.68 -3.72
N PRO A 88 -10.49 5.88 -4.72
CA PRO A 88 -11.07 5.97 -6.06
C PRO A 88 -12.58 5.64 -6.10
N LEU A 89 -13.01 4.66 -5.29
CA LEU A 89 -14.42 4.28 -5.18
C LEU A 89 -15.24 5.36 -4.47
N LEU A 90 -14.71 5.92 -3.38
CA LEU A 90 -15.32 7.04 -2.65
C LEU A 90 -15.47 8.27 -3.57
N LEU A 91 -14.41 8.60 -4.31
CA LEU A 91 -14.41 9.69 -5.27
C LEU A 91 -15.48 9.47 -6.35
N ARG A 92 -15.61 8.24 -6.88
CA ARG A 92 -16.66 7.89 -7.83
C ARG A 92 -18.06 8.04 -7.23
N MET A 93 -18.29 7.60 -5.99
CA MET A 93 -19.58 7.75 -5.31
C MET A 93 -19.98 9.21 -5.11
N VAL A 94 -19.02 10.10 -4.83
CA VAL A 94 -19.27 11.54 -4.64
C VAL A 94 -19.41 12.28 -5.97
N LEU A 95 -18.52 12.03 -6.94
CA LEU A 95 -18.52 12.72 -8.22
C LEU A 95 -19.66 12.27 -9.13
N TRP A 96 -20.13 11.03 -9.01
CA TRP A 96 -21.19 10.51 -9.87
C TRP A 96 -22.49 11.33 -9.78
N PRO A 97 -23.08 11.60 -8.60
CA PRO A 97 -24.26 12.46 -8.47
C PRO A 97 -24.03 13.89 -8.98
N ILE A 98 -22.84 14.46 -8.77
CA ILE A 98 -22.51 15.83 -9.21
C ILE A 98 -22.48 15.90 -10.75
N ILE A 99 -21.87 14.90 -11.39
CA ILE A 99 -21.75 14.84 -12.84
C ILE A 99 -23.08 14.44 -13.50
N SER A 100 -23.85 13.56 -12.86
CA SER A 100 -25.11 13.02 -13.39
C SER A 100 -26.35 13.85 -13.05
N GLY A 101 -26.31 14.68 -12.02
CA GLY A 101 -27.46 15.45 -11.49
C GLY A 101 -28.12 16.42 -12.47
N GLY A 102 -27.54 16.63 -13.66
CA GLY A 102 -28.15 17.36 -14.77
C GLY A 102 -29.01 16.52 -15.73
N TYR A 103 -29.11 15.20 -15.57
CA TYR A 103 -29.86 14.30 -16.46
C TYR A 103 -31.02 13.64 -15.71
N LYS A 104 -32.08 14.40 -15.44
CA LYS A 104 -33.20 13.93 -14.60
C LYS A 104 -34.20 12.97 -15.25
N GLU A 105 -34.21 12.74 -16.58
CA GLU A 105 -35.44 12.16 -17.16
C GLU A 105 -35.33 11.02 -18.20
N VAL A 106 -34.18 10.71 -18.79
CA VAL A 106 -34.19 9.82 -19.99
C VAL A 106 -33.47 8.47 -19.80
N GLU A 107 -32.83 8.21 -18.65
CA GLU A 107 -31.83 7.12 -18.59
C GLU A 107 -32.11 5.99 -17.60
N HIS A 108 -33.36 5.86 -17.13
CA HIS A 108 -33.73 4.83 -16.17
C HIS A 108 -33.61 3.38 -16.69
N HIS A 109 -33.40 3.19 -18.01
CA HIS A 109 -33.37 1.86 -18.62
C HIS A 109 -32.02 1.35 -19.10
N ARG A 110 -30.95 2.16 -19.18
CA ARG A 110 -29.81 1.73 -20.01
C ARG A 110 -28.57 1.18 -19.33
N ARG A 111 -28.22 1.43 -18.05
CA ARG A 111 -27.04 0.77 -17.44
C ARG A 111 -27.14 0.56 -15.91
N PRO A 112 -27.26 -0.70 -15.43
CA PRO A 112 -27.22 -1.01 -13.98
C PRO A 112 -25.86 -0.73 -13.30
N GLN A 113 -24.83 -0.42 -14.08
CA GLN A 113 -23.42 -0.31 -13.64
C GLN A 113 -23.12 0.90 -12.75
N HIS A 114 -23.99 1.91 -12.78
CA HIS A 114 -23.88 3.10 -11.92
C HIS A 114 -24.92 3.10 -10.80
N SER A 115 -25.59 1.98 -10.58
CA SER A 115 -26.47 1.84 -9.43
C SER A 115 -25.66 1.95 -8.15
N ILE A 116 -26.14 2.75 -7.20
CA ILE A 116 -25.59 2.83 -5.83
C ILE A 116 -25.43 1.42 -5.25
N ARG A 117 -26.33 0.49 -5.58
CA ARG A 117 -26.25 -0.91 -5.17
C ARG A 117 -24.94 -1.58 -5.60
N VAL A 118 -24.50 -1.38 -6.84
CA VAL A 118 -23.27 -1.97 -7.37
C VAL A 118 -22.05 -1.38 -6.68
N LEU A 119 -22.03 -0.06 -6.46
CA LEU A 119 -20.94 0.61 -5.73
C LEU A 119 -20.85 0.12 -4.28
N LEU A 120 -21.98 -0.03 -3.60
CA LEU A 120 -22.04 -0.59 -2.24
C LEU A 120 -21.61 -2.06 -2.19
N GLN A 121 -22.04 -2.88 -3.15
CA GLN A 121 -21.60 -4.28 -3.26
C GLN A 121 -20.08 -4.37 -3.41
N ARG A 122 -19.49 -3.56 -4.28
CA ARG A 122 -18.03 -3.51 -4.46
C ARG A 122 -17.31 -3.04 -3.20
N MET A 123 -17.82 -1.99 -2.56
CA MET A 123 -17.28 -1.50 -1.29
C MET A 123 -17.30 -2.61 -0.22
N LEU A 124 -18.41 -3.34 -0.10
CA LEU A 124 -18.52 -4.47 0.81
C LEU A 124 -17.50 -5.56 0.47
N CYS A 125 -17.35 -5.92 -0.81
CA CYS A 125 -16.35 -6.89 -1.25
C CYS A 125 -14.92 -6.45 -0.92
N TYR A 126 -14.61 -5.17 -1.06
CA TYR A 126 -13.28 -4.66 -0.71
C TYR A 126 -13.05 -4.67 0.80
N ILE A 127 -14.05 -4.29 1.59
CA ILE A 127 -13.97 -4.39 3.04
C ILE A 127 -13.76 -5.84 3.47
N LEU A 128 -14.53 -6.79 2.93
CA LEU A 128 -14.37 -8.21 3.21
C LEU A 128 -13.00 -8.75 2.77
N LEU A 129 -12.49 -8.32 1.61
CA LEU A 129 -11.16 -8.69 1.14
C LEU A 129 -10.05 -8.10 2.03
N MET A 130 -10.18 -6.84 2.45
CA MET A 130 -9.25 -6.19 3.37
C MET A 130 -9.28 -6.85 4.74
N LEU A 131 -10.46 -7.22 5.26
CA LEU A 131 -10.62 -7.99 6.50
C LEU A 131 -9.99 -9.38 6.38
N PHE A 132 -10.25 -10.10 5.29
CA PHE A 132 -9.65 -11.40 5.05
C PHE A 132 -8.12 -11.33 4.97
N ARG A 133 -7.58 -10.32 4.30
CA ARG A 133 -6.12 -10.11 4.24
C ARG A 133 -5.54 -9.75 5.59
N GLY A 134 -6.12 -8.76 6.28
CA GLY A 134 -5.65 -8.30 7.58
C GLY A 134 -5.78 -9.37 8.67
N TYR A 135 -6.98 -9.89 8.91
CA TYR A 135 -7.18 -10.83 10.00
C TYR A 135 -6.89 -12.29 9.60
N GLY A 136 -7.22 -12.66 8.36
CA GLY A 136 -7.12 -14.05 7.90
C GLY A 136 -5.74 -14.44 7.38
N LEU A 137 -5.01 -13.53 6.72
CA LEU A 137 -3.68 -13.82 6.21
C LEU A 137 -2.58 -13.30 7.13
N TYR A 138 -2.67 -12.07 7.64
CA TYR A 138 -1.65 -11.56 8.56
C TYR A 138 -1.78 -12.18 9.96
N GLU A 139 -2.83 -11.83 10.71
CA GLU A 139 -2.92 -12.21 12.13
C GLU A 139 -2.98 -13.73 12.34
N LEU A 140 -3.73 -14.44 11.49
CA LEU A 140 -3.87 -15.89 11.63
C LEU A 140 -2.61 -16.65 11.23
N PHE A 141 -1.91 -16.26 10.15
CA PHE A 141 -0.69 -16.98 9.76
C PHE A 141 0.47 -16.67 10.70
N ASP A 142 0.58 -15.42 11.17
CA ASP A 142 1.52 -15.07 12.23
C ASP A 142 1.26 -15.91 13.50
N TYR A 143 -0.01 -16.07 13.90
CA TYR A 143 -0.37 -16.94 15.02
C TYR A 143 0.02 -18.42 14.77
N VAL A 144 -0.22 -18.95 13.57
CA VAL A 144 0.12 -20.33 13.21
C VAL A 144 1.64 -20.53 13.18
N GLU A 145 2.39 -19.59 12.63
CA GLU A 145 3.85 -19.58 12.61
C GLU A 145 4.41 -19.57 14.03
N ASN A 146 3.90 -18.68 14.89
CA ASN A 146 4.30 -18.57 16.28
C ASN A 146 4.08 -19.88 17.06
N ILE A 147 3.05 -20.66 16.74
CA ILE A 147 2.82 -21.97 17.37
C ILE A 147 3.71 -23.07 16.77
N SER A 148 3.91 -23.04 15.45
CA SER A 148 4.47 -24.17 14.71
C SER A 148 5.99 -24.11 14.57
N ILE A 149 6.55 -22.91 14.42
CA ILE A 149 7.95 -22.67 14.04
C ILE A 149 8.78 -22.21 15.24
N SER A 150 8.21 -21.38 16.13
CA SER A 150 8.94 -20.83 17.28
C SER A 150 9.59 -21.88 18.20
N PRO A 151 9.01 -23.08 18.44
CA PRO A 151 9.65 -24.09 19.28
C PRO A 151 10.89 -24.71 18.61
N ILE A 152 10.90 -24.82 17.28
CA ILE A 152 11.97 -25.46 16.49
C ILE A 152 13.15 -24.49 16.28
N ALA A 153 12.85 -23.21 16.10
CA ALA A 153 13.85 -22.14 15.91
C ALA A 153 14.68 -21.83 17.18
N SER A 154 14.30 -22.36 18.34
CA SER A 154 14.96 -22.08 19.63
C SER A 154 16.34 -22.72 19.80
N ASN A 155 16.70 -23.71 18.97
CA ASN A 155 17.91 -24.51 19.16
C ASN A 155 19.04 -24.27 18.15
N ASP A 156 18.78 -23.61 17.01
CA ASP A 156 19.76 -23.58 15.92
C ASP A 156 20.20 -22.17 15.50
N THR A 157 21.49 -22.10 15.19
CA THR A 157 22.21 -20.95 14.66
C THR A 157 21.41 -20.23 13.59
N CYS A 158 21.20 -18.94 13.82
CA CYS A 158 20.59 -18.01 12.90
C CYS A 158 21.22 -18.02 11.51
N TRP A 159 20.55 -18.67 10.57
CA TRP A 159 21.07 -18.91 9.22
C TRP A 159 21.34 -17.60 8.46
N TYR A 160 20.56 -16.55 8.71
CA TYR A 160 20.71 -15.23 8.10
C TYR A 160 21.65 -14.31 8.89
N HIS A 161 22.35 -14.80 9.93
CA HIS A 161 23.24 -13.98 10.75
C HIS A 161 24.28 -13.21 9.92
N HIS A 162 24.85 -13.87 8.92
CA HIS A 162 25.84 -13.27 8.01
C HIS A 162 25.26 -12.16 7.10
N LEU A 163 23.94 -12.10 6.95
CA LEU A 163 23.22 -11.08 6.18
C LEU A 163 22.86 -9.86 7.04
N LEU A 164 22.93 -9.99 8.37
CA LEU A 164 22.67 -8.87 9.26
C LEU A 164 23.76 -7.80 9.12
N PRO A 165 23.44 -6.51 9.32
CA PRO A 165 24.44 -5.47 9.48
C PRO A 165 25.49 -5.84 10.53
N SER A 166 26.77 -5.54 10.29
CA SER A 166 27.91 -5.99 11.11
C SER A 166 27.74 -5.74 12.62
N ARG A 167 27.07 -4.65 13.02
CA ARG A 167 26.77 -4.33 14.42
C ARG A 167 25.80 -5.31 15.09
N LEU A 168 24.81 -5.82 14.34
CA LEU A 168 23.82 -6.79 14.81
C LEU A 168 24.40 -8.21 14.83
N GLN A 169 25.42 -8.47 14.01
CA GLN A 169 26.19 -9.71 14.09
C GLN A 169 26.94 -9.82 15.42
N VAL A 170 27.57 -8.73 15.88
CA VAL A 170 28.37 -8.71 17.12
C VAL A 170 27.52 -8.97 18.37
N ALA A 171 26.24 -8.61 18.36
CA ALA A 171 25.36 -8.81 19.52
C ALA A 171 25.03 -10.29 19.79
N GLY A 172 25.29 -11.20 18.84
CA GLY A 172 24.96 -12.64 18.95
C GLY A 172 23.47 -12.96 19.12
N GLN A 173 22.63 -11.93 19.21
CA GLN A 173 21.19 -12.01 19.34
C GLN A 173 20.58 -12.00 17.94
N CYS A 174 20.00 -13.12 17.54
CA CYS A 174 19.24 -13.16 16.30
C CYS A 174 17.86 -12.58 16.47
N TYR A 175 17.88 -11.26 16.40
CA TYR A 175 16.78 -10.34 16.58
C TYR A 175 15.66 -10.45 15.50
N GLY A 176 15.73 -11.43 14.60
CA GLY A 176 14.71 -11.67 13.56
C GLY A 176 14.30 -13.13 13.40
N LEU A 177 14.64 -14.04 14.32
CA LEU A 177 14.34 -15.48 14.20
C LEU A 177 12.85 -15.78 14.37
N GLN A 178 12.09 -14.81 14.88
CA GLN A 178 10.66 -14.96 15.18
C GLN A 178 9.75 -14.21 14.21
N PHE A 179 10.29 -13.44 13.26
CA PHE A 179 9.48 -12.65 12.34
C PHE A 179 10.12 -12.66 10.95
N ASP A 180 9.59 -13.49 10.04
CA ASP A 180 9.80 -13.28 8.61
C ASP A 180 9.01 -12.03 8.20
N PHE A 181 9.72 -10.99 7.76
CA PHE A 181 9.12 -9.72 7.34
C PHE A 181 8.85 -9.69 5.83
N SER A 182 9.31 -10.71 5.08
CA SER A 182 9.28 -10.72 3.62
C SER A 182 7.85 -10.83 3.09
N ASP A 183 7.06 -11.70 3.69
CA ASP A 183 5.64 -11.87 3.42
C ASP A 183 4.85 -10.59 3.76
N HIS A 184 5.23 -9.87 4.81
CA HIS A 184 4.56 -8.65 5.24
C HIS A 184 4.66 -7.53 4.20
N ILE A 185 5.77 -7.43 3.47
CA ILE A 185 5.94 -6.48 2.36
C ILE A 185 5.04 -6.88 1.19
N VAL A 186 5.05 -8.16 0.81
CA VAL A 186 4.21 -8.66 -0.28
C VAL A 186 2.75 -8.40 0.03
N PHE A 187 2.33 -8.70 1.26
CA PHE A 187 0.97 -8.45 1.70
C PHE A 187 0.65 -6.96 1.80
N PHE A 188 1.61 -6.09 2.14
CA PHE A 188 1.37 -4.64 2.21
C PHE A 188 1.00 -4.11 0.83
N PHE A 189 1.83 -4.46 -0.16
CA PHE A 189 1.57 -4.09 -1.54
C PHE A 189 0.30 -4.74 -2.07
N ALA A 190 0.09 -6.03 -1.79
CA ALA A 190 -1.11 -6.75 -2.20
C ALA A 190 -2.37 -6.16 -1.56
N HIS A 191 -2.28 -5.59 -0.36
CA HIS A 191 -3.39 -4.94 0.31
C HIS A 191 -3.78 -3.65 -0.42
N SER A 192 -2.82 -2.77 -0.71
CA SER A 192 -3.11 -1.42 -1.23
C SER A 192 -3.23 -1.33 -2.75
N LEU A 193 -2.29 -1.93 -3.50
CA LEU A 193 -2.12 -1.63 -4.91
C LEU A 193 -3.18 -2.25 -5.84
N PRO A 194 -3.57 -3.54 -5.67
CA PRO A 194 -4.54 -4.17 -6.56
C PRO A 194 -5.89 -3.46 -6.59
N LEU A 195 -6.38 -3.03 -5.43
CA LEU A 195 -7.70 -2.40 -5.30
C LEU A 195 -7.73 -1.00 -5.94
N ILE A 196 -6.72 -0.18 -5.66
CA ILE A 196 -6.61 1.17 -6.25
C ILE A 196 -6.43 1.08 -7.76
N THR A 197 -5.57 0.18 -8.22
CA THR A 197 -5.29 -0.01 -9.65
C THR A 197 -6.53 -0.53 -10.37
N PHE A 198 -7.21 -1.53 -9.80
CA PHE A 198 -8.44 -2.07 -10.36
C PHE A 198 -9.55 -1.02 -10.47
N GLU A 199 -9.76 -0.20 -9.42
CA GLU A 199 -10.76 0.87 -9.48
C GLU A 199 -10.43 1.95 -10.51
N ALA A 200 -9.15 2.34 -10.59
CA ALA A 200 -8.70 3.31 -11.59
C ALA A 200 -8.95 2.75 -13.01
N LEU A 201 -8.54 1.51 -13.27
CA LEU A 201 -8.79 0.84 -14.55
C LEU A 201 -10.28 0.70 -14.86
N LEU A 202 -11.11 0.35 -13.86
CA LEU A 202 -12.56 0.27 -14.06
C LEU A 202 -13.16 1.63 -14.38
N CYS A 203 -12.67 2.71 -13.76
CA CYS A 203 -13.08 4.07 -14.09
C CYS A 203 -12.79 4.39 -15.57
N PHE A 204 -11.67 3.92 -16.13
CA PHE A 204 -11.38 4.06 -17.56
C PHE A 204 -12.22 3.14 -18.46
N ALA A 205 -12.50 1.91 -18.01
CA ALA A 205 -13.33 0.97 -18.75
C ALA A 205 -14.80 1.41 -18.80
N VAL A 206 -15.29 2.08 -17.75
CA VAL A 206 -16.65 2.60 -17.62
C VAL A 206 -16.59 4.09 -17.22
N PRO A 207 -16.20 4.98 -18.16
CA PRO A 207 -15.93 6.38 -17.86
C PRO A 207 -17.21 7.12 -17.52
N PHE A 208 -17.31 7.54 -16.26
CA PHE A 208 -18.46 8.29 -15.78
C PHE A 208 -18.41 9.78 -16.12
N TRP A 209 -17.22 10.32 -16.41
CA TRP A 209 -17.01 11.73 -16.76
C TRP A 209 -17.37 12.07 -18.21
N ASN A 210 -17.51 11.09 -19.12
CA ASN A 210 -17.88 11.36 -20.52
C ASN A 210 -19.22 12.09 -20.68
N ARG A 211 -20.06 12.05 -19.64
CA ARG A 211 -21.38 12.68 -19.62
C ARG A 211 -21.37 14.11 -19.09
N SER A 212 -20.25 14.62 -18.58
CA SER A 212 -20.20 16.00 -18.08
C SER A 212 -20.42 16.98 -19.24
N ARG A 213 -21.23 18.02 -19.01
CA ARG A 213 -21.34 19.18 -19.92
C ARG A 213 -20.10 20.07 -19.84
N LEU A 214 -19.43 20.07 -18.69
CA LEU A 214 -18.22 20.84 -18.44
C LEU A 214 -17.03 20.12 -19.10
N PHE A 215 -16.51 20.72 -20.17
CA PHE A 215 -15.30 20.25 -20.87
C PHE A 215 -14.13 20.06 -19.89
N SER A 216 -13.97 20.97 -18.93
CA SER A 216 -12.94 20.90 -17.88
C SER A 216 -13.01 19.59 -17.09
N LEU A 217 -14.20 19.10 -16.71
CA LEU A 217 -14.33 17.85 -15.95
C LEU A 217 -13.98 16.60 -16.76
N ARG A 218 -14.12 16.62 -18.09
CA ARG A 218 -13.76 15.47 -18.95
C ARG A 218 -12.26 15.22 -18.98
N VAL A 219 -11.47 16.28 -18.81
CA VAL A 219 -10.00 16.21 -18.79
C VAL A 219 -9.49 16.11 -17.35
N LEU A 220 -10.06 16.89 -16.44
CA LEU A 220 -9.62 16.98 -15.05
C LEU A 220 -9.82 15.66 -14.30
N VAL A 221 -10.98 15.00 -14.43
CA VAL A 221 -11.27 13.76 -13.69
C VAL A 221 -10.29 12.63 -14.04
N PRO A 222 -10.08 12.25 -15.31
CA PRO A 222 -9.11 11.19 -15.64
C PRO A 222 -7.68 11.59 -15.27
N PHE A 223 -7.30 12.87 -15.44
CA PHE A 223 -5.98 13.36 -15.00
C PHE A 223 -5.78 13.19 -13.49
N VAL A 224 -6.74 13.65 -12.68
CA VAL A 224 -6.70 13.52 -11.22
C VAL A 224 -6.67 12.05 -10.80
N LEU A 225 -7.45 11.18 -11.46
CA LEU A 225 -7.44 9.74 -11.18
C LEU A 225 -6.06 9.12 -11.45
N VAL A 226 -5.47 9.37 -12.62
CA VAL A 226 -4.14 8.85 -12.98
C VAL A 226 -3.07 9.36 -12.00
N MET A 227 -3.04 10.67 -11.78
CA MET A 227 -2.06 11.28 -10.87
C MET A 227 -2.23 10.77 -9.44
N SER A 228 -3.46 10.59 -8.95
CA SER A 228 -3.72 10.04 -7.61
C SER A 228 -3.30 8.58 -7.52
N THR A 229 -3.56 7.76 -8.54
CA THR A 229 -3.13 6.36 -8.56
C THR A 229 -1.60 6.24 -8.58
N LEU A 230 -0.91 7.01 -9.43
CA LEU A 230 0.55 7.05 -9.48
C LEU A 230 1.14 7.56 -8.16
N TYR A 231 0.53 8.60 -7.58
CA TYR A 231 0.93 9.13 -6.30
C TYR A 231 0.85 8.05 -5.22
N ILE A 232 -0.31 7.37 -5.08
CA ILE A 232 -0.47 6.33 -4.07
C ILE A 232 0.50 5.17 -4.29
N GLN A 233 0.72 4.73 -5.53
CA GLN A 233 1.74 3.73 -5.86
C GLN A 233 3.13 4.15 -5.37
N ALA A 234 3.53 5.39 -5.65
CA ALA A 234 4.82 5.93 -5.22
C ALA A 234 4.94 6.04 -3.69
N ILE A 235 3.92 6.56 -3.00
CA ILE A 235 3.95 6.68 -1.54
C ILE A 235 3.84 5.32 -0.84
N THR A 236 3.15 4.32 -1.41
CA THR A 236 3.14 2.95 -0.91
C THR A 236 4.52 2.30 -1.07
N LEU A 237 5.18 2.44 -2.23
CA LEU A 237 6.55 1.95 -2.44
C LEU A 237 7.53 2.61 -1.47
N LEU A 238 7.43 3.93 -1.30
CA LEU A 238 8.27 4.66 -0.36
C LEU A 238 7.98 4.27 1.09
N ALA A 239 6.71 4.10 1.48
CA ALA A 239 6.34 3.64 2.80
C ALA A 239 6.90 2.24 3.08
N ALA A 240 6.71 1.30 2.13
CA ALA A 240 7.26 -0.04 2.21
C ALA A 240 8.77 -0.02 2.36
N HIS A 241 9.48 0.77 1.53
CA HIS A 241 10.93 0.89 1.63
C HIS A 241 11.37 1.46 2.98
N ARG A 242 10.63 2.42 3.57
CA ARG A 242 10.97 2.97 4.91
C ARG A 242 10.84 1.94 6.01
N THR A 243 9.78 1.15 5.98
CA THR A 243 9.50 0.16 7.03
C THR A 243 10.36 -1.08 6.83
N ALA A 244 10.54 -1.50 5.59
CA ALA A 244 11.26 -2.70 5.22
C ALA A 244 12.78 -2.55 5.24
N LYS A 245 13.37 -1.37 4.93
CA LYS A 245 14.84 -1.22 4.78
C LYS A 245 15.63 -1.62 6.04
N TYR A 246 14.98 -1.68 7.20
CA TYR A 246 15.61 -2.18 8.42
C TYR A 246 15.80 -3.72 8.39
N PHE A 247 14.85 -4.45 7.80
CA PHE A 247 14.82 -5.92 7.78
C PHE A 247 15.14 -6.52 6.40
N HIS A 248 15.06 -5.72 5.33
CA HIS A 248 15.12 -6.17 3.95
C HIS A 248 16.04 -5.34 3.08
N THR A 249 16.59 -6.00 2.06
CA THR A 249 17.32 -5.32 1.00
C THR A 249 16.35 -4.61 0.03
N SER A 250 16.84 -3.57 -0.66
CA SER A 250 16.05 -2.89 -1.71
C SER A 250 15.56 -3.88 -2.80
N GLY A 251 16.37 -4.91 -3.09
CA GLY A 251 16.03 -5.94 -4.06
C GLY A 251 14.83 -6.78 -3.62
N GLU A 252 14.79 -7.19 -2.35
CA GLU A 252 13.65 -7.93 -1.78
C GLU A 252 12.37 -7.10 -1.81
N VAL A 253 12.44 -5.80 -1.48
CA VAL A 253 11.28 -4.90 -1.55
C VAL A 253 10.75 -4.80 -2.98
N ILE A 254 11.64 -4.65 -3.97
CA ILE A 254 11.26 -4.59 -5.39
C ILE A 254 10.67 -5.93 -5.84
N ILE A 255 11.27 -7.06 -5.48
CA ILE A 255 10.73 -8.39 -5.81
C ILE A 255 9.35 -8.57 -5.17
N GLY A 256 9.17 -8.20 -3.91
CA GLY A 256 7.89 -8.25 -3.23
C GLY A 256 6.83 -7.37 -3.89
N TYR A 257 7.22 -6.17 -4.35
CA TYR A 257 6.37 -5.33 -5.19
C TYR A 257 5.97 -6.04 -6.49
N MET A 258 6.92 -6.62 -7.23
CA MET A 258 6.65 -7.34 -8.48
C MET A 258 5.73 -8.55 -8.27
N ILE A 259 5.94 -9.33 -7.21
CA ILE A 259 5.05 -10.45 -6.82
C ILE A 259 3.64 -9.93 -6.54
N SER A 260 3.51 -8.80 -5.83
CA SER A 260 2.20 -8.21 -5.56
C SER A 260 1.46 -7.77 -6.82
N LEU A 261 2.17 -7.43 -7.90
CA LEU A 261 1.56 -7.14 -9.21
C LEU A 261 0.99 -8.41 -9.86
N LEU A 262 1.60 -9.58 -9.64
CA LEU A 262 1.06 -10.86 -10.14
C LEU A 262 -0.30 -11.20 -9.51
N VAL A 263 -0.51 -10.79 -8.25
CA VAL A 263 -1.82 -10.91 -7.57
C VAL A 263 -2.93 -10.12 -8.30
N GLN A 264 -2.57 -9.16 -9.15
CA GLN A 264 -3.51 -8.39 -9.98
C GLN A 264 -3.90 -9.10 -11.29
N ILE A 265 -3.20 -10.15 -11.69
CA ILE A 265 -3.47 -10.88 -12.95
C ILE A 265 -4.91 -11.40 -12.99
N PRO A 266 -5.45 -12.08 -11.96
CA PRO A 266 -6.84 -12.54 -11.98
C PRO A 266 -7.85 -11.41 -12.18
N LEU A 267 -7.62 -10.25 -11.54
CA LEU A 267 -8.47 -9.07 -11.69
C LEU A 267 -8.41 -8.52 -13.12
N THR A 268 -7.22 -8.48 -13.70
CA THR A 268 -7.01 -8.06 -15.10
C THR A 268 -7.68 -9.03 -16.07
N LEU A 269 -7.57 -10.34 -15.83
CA LEU A 269 -8.26 -11.35 -16.63
C LEU A 269 -9.79 -11.15 -16.56
N ILE A 270 -10.36 -10.87 -15.39
CA ILE A 270 -11.80 -10.59 -15.27
C ILE A 270 -12.20 -9.33 -16.07
N LEU A 271 -11.37 -8.28 -16.08
CA LEU A 271 -11.62 -7.06 -16.85
C LEU A 271 -11.54 -7.30 -18.37
N CYS A 272 -10.53 -8.02 -18.82
CA CYS A 272 -10.20 -8.20 -20.24
C CYS A 272 -10.93 -9.38 -20.91
N THR A 273 -11.38 -10.38 -20.14
CA THR A 273 -11.98 -11.60 -20.71
C THR A 273 -13.46 -11.44 -21.02
N ASP A 274 -13.84 -11.84 -22.23
CA ASP A 274 -15.21 -11.77 -22.75
C ASP A 274 -15.95 -13.12 -22.67
N SER A 275 -15.40 -14.05 -21.90
CA SER A 275 -15.99 -15.38 -21.72
C SER A 275 -17.30 -15.30 -20.93
N SER A 276 -18.32 -15.99 -21.44
CA SER A 276 -19.62 -16.18 -20.76
C SER A 276 -19.47 -16.76 -19.35
N ARG A 277 -18.39 -17.52 -19.09
CA ARG A 277 -18.08 -18.09 -17.77
C ARG A 277 -17.94 -17.04 -16.68
N TRP A 278 -17.51 -15.82 -17.02
CA TRP A 278 -17.29 -14.74 -16.07
C TRP A 278 -18.43 -13.72 -16.03
N GLU A 279 -19.53 -13.91 -16.78
CA GLU A 279 -20.62 -12.92 -16.85
C GLU A 279 -21.25 -12.62 -15.50
N THR A 280 -21.46 -13.64 -14.65
CA THR A 280 -22.01 -13.45 -13.30
C THR A 280 -21.09 -12.59 -12.44
N VAL A 281 -19.79 -12.89 -12.43
CA VAL A 281 -18.78 -12.13 -11.68
C VAL A 281 -18.68 -10.70 -12.21
N ARG A 282 -18.61 -10.53 -13.54
CA ARG A 282 -18.55 -9.24 -14.22
C ARG A 282 -19.78 -8.38 -13.88
N THR A 283 -20.97 -8.96 -13.90
CA THR A 283 -22.22 -8.26 -13.55
C THR A 283 -22.22 -7.85 -12.08
N PHE A 284 -21.77 -8.73 -11.19
CA PHE A 284 -21.67 -8.47 -9.77
C PHE A 284 -20.71 -7.30 -9.45
N ILE A 285 -19.59 -7.18 -10.15
CA ILE A 285 -18.65 -6.06 -10.01
C ILE A 285 -19.02 -4.82 -10.84
N GLY A 286 -20.13 -4.84 -11.57
CA GLY A 286 -20.61 -3.69 -12.34
C GLY A 286 -19.96 -3.48 -13.70
N LEU A 287 -19.36 -4.51 -14.30
CA LEU A 287 -18.85 -4.45 -15.66
C LEU A 287 -19.95 -4.66 -16.71
N PRO A 288 -19.79 -4.08 -17.93
CA PRO A 288 -20.65 -4.40 -19.06
C PRO A 288 -20.55 -5.86 -19.49
N ILE A 289 -21.73 -6.43 -19.72
CA ILE A 289 -21.93 -7.64 -20.51
C ILE A 289 -21.74 -7.24 -21.97
N LYS A 290 -20.66 -7.73 -22.59
CA LYS A 290 -20.34 -7.43 -24.00
C LYS A 290 -21.19 -8.23 -24.99
N SER A 291 -21.79 -9.35 -24.58
CA SER A 291 -22.58 -10.24 -25.44
C SER A 291 -23.90 -9.62 -25.98
N LYS A 292 -24.25 -8.39 -25.60
CA LYS A 292 -25.44 -7.67 -26.06
C LYS A 292 -25.17 -6.44 -26.94
N GLN A 293 -23.98 -6.32 -27.54
CA GLN A 293 -23.63 -5.23 -28.46
C GLN A 293 -23.74 -5.59 -29.96
N ILE A 294 -24.39 -6.71 -30.28
CA ILE A 294 -24.74 -7.09 -31.66
C ILE A 294 -26.18 -6.66 -31.92
#